data_AF-A0A1F6K6L6-F1
#
_entry.id   AF-A0A1F6K6L6-F1
#
_cell.length_a   1.000
_cell.length_b   1.000
_cell.length_c   1.000
_cell.angle_alpha   90.00
_cell.angle_beta   90.00
_cell.angle_gamma   90.00
#
_symmetry.space_group_name_H-M   'P 1'
#
loop_
_entity.id
_entity.type
_entity.pdbx_description
1 polymer ?
#
loop_
_entity_poly.entity_id
_entity_poly.type
_entity_poly.pdbx_seq_one_letter_code
_entity_poly.pdbx_strand_id
1 'polypeptide(L)'
;MAMQYVEGQLRKRGQGSLADRIRDVRREYIHRGHGKDIDFPGTTGKAQEVAPERALPDRLQRIQATFELLTKVREPLPSEREALLAKGFVFLSIEAKSLSVIVAENPDYFWRGESDFIKARFQLRDYTPPAMVVGMNPTQLAIEDSFNESQARQLELIEKYSAQHIEPDSPGAKAIMLPASVYAQADLTYARERDGEKLFKNFYARALDQSLGQYVTFIGRDEPNYRLDVRSWLADDGRSVVRAVPAVVFLQK
;
A
#
# COMPACT_ATOMS: atom_id res chain seq x y z
N MET A 1 -19.28 -6.11 -13.91
CA MET A 1 -20.74 -5.85 -13.92
C MET A 1 -21.58 -6.91 -13.19
N ALA A 2 -21.08 -8.13 -12.93
CA ALA A 2 -21.86 -9.17 -12.23
C ALA A 2 -22.09 -8.89 -10.72
N MET A 3 -21.11 -8.34 -9.99
CA MET A 3 -21.26 -8.09 -8.54
C MET A 3 -22.24 -6.97 -8.19
N GLN A 4 -22.27 -5.88 -8.97
CA GLN A 4 -23.24 -4.79 -8.75
C GLN A 4 -24.70 -5.25 -8.99
N TYR A 5 -24.91 -6.21 -9.91
CA TYR A 5 -26.22 -6.81 -10.11
C TYR A 5 -26.62 -7.70 -8.91
N VAL A 6 -25.69 -8.50 -8.38
CA VAL A 6 -25.92 -9.38 -7.23
C VAL A 6 -26.19 -8.58 -5.95
N GLU A 7 -25.43 -7.53 -5.66
CA GLU A 7 -25.68 -6.64 -4.51
C GLU A 7 -27.00 -5.88 -4.66
N GLY A 8 -27.36 -5.47 -5.88
CA GLY A 8 -28.63 -4.84 -6.19
C GLY A 8 -29.85 -5.75 -5.98
N GLN A 9 -29.69 -7.06 -6.20
CA GLN A 9 -30.75 -8.06 -5.95
C GLN A 9 -30.84 -8.45 -4.47
N LEU A 10 -29.71 -8.55 -3.77
CA LEU A 10 -29.66 -8.85 -2.33
C LEU A 10 -30.27 -7.75 -1.45
N ARG A 11 -30.22 -6.49 -1.90
CA ARG A 11 -30.87 -5.35 -1.22
C ARG A 11 -32.38 -5.26 -1.46
N LYS A 12 -32.91 -5.87 -2.51
CA LYS A 12 -34.34 -5.74 -2.89
C LYS A 12 -35.28 -6.76 -2.23
N ARG A 13 -34.77 -7.84 -1.62
CA ARG A 13 -35.60 -8.89 -1.02
C ARG A 13 -35.36 -8.98 0.49
N GLY A 14 -36.31 -8.43 1.24
CA GLY A 14 -36.35 -8.49 2.70
C GLY A 14 -36.71 -9.89 3.21
N GLN A 15 -36.06 -10.23 4.34
CA GLN A 15 -36.23 -11.39 5.24
C GLN A 15 -35.95 -12.79 4.65
N GLY A 16 -35.05 -13.52 5.34
CA GLY A 16 -34.52 -14.83 4.96
C GLY A 16 -33.04 -14.94 5.30
N SER A 17 -32.55 -16.14 5.63
CA SER A 17 -31.14 -16.38 5.97
C SER A 17 -30.23 -16.11 4.77
N LEU A 18 -28.97 -15.75 5.00
CA LEU A 18 -28.00 -15.50 3.92
C LEU A 18 -27.89 -16.71 2.98
N ALA A 19 -28.03 -17.93 3.51
CA ALA A 19 -27.98 -19.18 2.76
C ALA A 19 -29.18 -19.33 1.79
N ASP A 20 -30.39 -18.93 2.20
CA ASP A 20 -31.57 -18.98 1.34
C ASP A 20 -31.47 -17.96 0.21
N ARG A 21 -30.91 -16.78 0.50
CA ARG A 21 -30.69 -15.72 -0.50
C ARG A 21 -29.67 -16.13 -1.56
N ILE A 22 -28.58 -16.79 -1.16
CA ILE A 22 -27.58 -17.32 -2.10
C ILE A 22 -28.19 -18.43 -2.98
N ARG A 23 -29.03 -19.29 -2.40
CA ARG A 23 -29.72 -20.38 -3.10
C ARG A 23 -30.68 -19.86 -4.18
N ASP A 24 -31.43 -18.81 -3.88
CA ASP A 24 -32.39 -18.21 -4.83
C ASP A 24 -31.69 -17.49 -5.98
N VAL A 25 -30.61 -16.77 -5.71
CA VAL A 25 -29.75 -16.15 -6.73
C VAL A 25 -29.16 -17.21 -7.66
N ARG A 26 -28.73 -18.36 -7.11
CA ARG A 26 -28.22 -19.49 -7.90
C ARG A 26 -29.28 -20.06 -8.84
N ARG A 27 -30.53 -20.19 -8.37
CA ARG A 27 -31.66 -20.71 -9.17
C ARG A 27 -32.00 -19.78 -10.34
N GLU A 28 -32.01 -18.47 -10.11
CA GLU A 28 -32.35 -17.47 -11.13
C GLU A 28 -31.24 -17.30 -12.19
N TYR A 29 -29.98 -17.45 -11.79
CA TYR A 29 -28.83 -17.42 -12.71
C TYR A 29 -28.81 -18.62 -13.67
N ILE A 30 -29.13 -19.81 -13.16
CA ILE A 30 -29.23 -21.04 -13.96
C ILE A 30 -30.40 -20.96 -14.95
N HIS A 31 -31.53 -20.35 -14.56
CA HIS A 31 -32.70 -20.21 -15.45
C HIS A 31 -32.48 -19.23 -16.63
N ARG A 32 -31.50 -18.32 -16.55
CA ARG A 32 -31.21 -17.33 -17.60
C ARG A 32 -30.17 -17.78 -18.64
N GLY A 33 -29.82 -19.07 -18.68
CA GLY A 33 -29.07 -19.66 -19.80
C GLY A 33 -27.57 -19.36 -19.85
N HIS A 34 -26.98 -18.77 -18.81
CA HIS A 34 -25.52 -18.60 -18.71
C HIS A 34 -24.90 -19.85 -18.09
N GLY A 35 -24.55 -20.81 -18.95
CA GLY A 35 -24.07 -22.14 -18.59
C GLY A 35 -22.81 -22.19 -17.70
N LYS A 36 -22.78 -23.30 -16.95
CA LYS A 36 -21.82 -23.84 -15.96
C LYS A 36 -21.98 -23.33 -14.52
N ASP A 37 -22.35 -24.30 -13.67
CA ASP A 37 -22.44 -24.23 -12.21
C ASP A 37 -21.24 -23.49 -11.62
N ILE A 38 -21.54 -22.43 -10.88
CA ILE A 38 -20.57 -21.80 -10.00
C ILE A 38 -20.61 -22.62 -8.71
N ASP A 39 -19.57 -23.42 -8.48
CA ASP A 39 -19.41 -24.18 -7.25
C ASP A 39 -19.19 -23.21 -6.08
N PHE A 40 -20.13 -23.21 -5.13
CA PHE A 40 -19.95 -22.59 -3.82
C PHE A 40 -19.62 -23.70 -2.82
N PRO A 41 -18.55 -23.57 -2.02
CA PRO A 41 -18.10 -24.64 -1.15
C PRO A 41 -19.05 -24.82 0.04
N GLY A 42 -19.47 -26.08 0.25
CA GLY A 42 -19.87 -26.58 1.56
C GLY A 42 -21.22 -27.30 1.61
N THR A 43 -21.25 -28.58 1.23
CA THR A 43 -21.90 -29.67 1.99
C THR A 43 -21.69 -30.98 1.24
N THR A 44 -20.66 -31.73 1.60
CA THR A 44 -20.71 -33.20 1.72
C THR A 44 -19.37 -33.66 2.29
N GLY A 45 -19.43 -34.36 3.41
CA GLY A 45 -18.27 -34.85 4.12
C GLY A 45 -17.47 -35.82 3.26
N LYS A 46 -16.22 -35.43 2.99
CA LYS A 46 -15.09 -36.35 2.86
C LYS A 46 -13.97 -35.71 3.67
N ALA A 47 -13.26 -36.52 4.44
CA ALA A 47 -12.14 -36.08 5.26
C ALA A 47 -11.26 -35.15 4.40
N GLN A 48 -11.17 -33.89 4.83
CA GLN A 48 -10.24 -32.93 4.24
C GLN A 48 -8.86 -33.52 4.45
N GLU A 49 -8.29 -34.12 3.41
CA GLU A 49 -6.86 -34.03 3.21
C GLU A 49 -6.52 -32.55 3.38
N VAL A 50 -5.73 -32.25 4.40
CA VAL A 50 -5.20 -30.93 4.66
C VAL A 50 -4.45 -30.55 3.39
N ALA A 51 -5.12 -29.77 2.53
CA ALA A 51 -4.49 -29.23 1.34
C ALA A 51 -3.23 -28.50 1.82
N PRO A 52 -2.07 -28.75 1.19
CA PRO A 52 -0.86 -28.03 1.57
C PRO A 52 -1.18 -26.54 1.52
N GLU A 53 -0.82 -25.84 2.59
CA GLU A 53 -0.98 -24.40 2.76
C GLU A 53 -0.53 -23.74 1.45
N ARG A 54 -1.49 -23.24 0.64
CA ARG A 54 -1.17 -22.66 -0.66
C ARG A 54 -0.31 -21.44 -0.40
N ALA A 55 0.97 -21.54 -0.76
CA ALA A 55 1.89 -20.41 -0.68
C ALA A 55 1.24 -19.18 -1.34
N LEU A 56 1.28 -18.04 -0.65
CA LEU A 56 0.76 -16.79 -1.18
C LEU A 56 1.46 -16.47 -2.53
N PRO A 57 0.80 -15.80 -3.49
CA PRO A 57 1.49 -15.23 -4.64
C PRO A 57 2.71 -14.41 -4.21
N ASP A 58 3.82 -14.47 -4.97
CA ASP A 58 5.11 -13.84 -4.63
C ASP A 58 4.97 -12.37 -4.18
N ARG A 59 4.14 -11.59 -4.88
CA ARG A 59 3.80 -10.21 -4.49
C ARG A 59 3.25 -10.10 -3.06
N LEU A 60 2.32 -10.98 -2.68
CA LEU A 60 1.71 -10.96 -1.35
C LEU A 60 2.71 -11.41 -0.27
N GLN A 61 3.61 -12.34 -0.58
CA GLN A 61 4.71 -12.72 0.32
C GLN A 61 5.63 -11.53 0.59
N ARG A 62 6.04 -10.80 -0.45
CA ARG A 62 6.87 -9.58 -0.31
C ARG A 62 6.19 -8.49 0.50
N ILE A 63 4.90 -8.28 0.27
CA ILE A 63 4.09 -7.32 1.04
C ILE A 63 4.07 -7.72 2.53
N GLN A 64 3.76 -8.98 2.82
CA GLN A 64 3.72 -9.49 4.18
C GLN A 64 5.09 -9.39 4.85
N ALA A 65 6.16 -9.82 4.17
CA ALA A 65 7.53 -9.71 4.67
C ALA A 65 7.91 -8.24 4.95
N THR A 66 7.47 -7.29 4.12
CA THR A 66 7.72 -5.87 4.35
C THR A 66 6.98 -5.35 5.58
N PHE A 67 5.71 -5.73 5.78
CA PHE A 67 4.99 -5.41 7.01
C PHE A 67 5.63 -6.02 8.25
N GLU A 68 6.14 -7.25 8.16
CA GLU A 68 6.88 -7.89 9.25
C GLU A 68 8.19 -7.15 9.56
N LEU A 69 8.92 -6.69 8.54
CA LEU A 69 10.12 -5.86 8.70
C LEU A 69 9.81 -4.55 9.44
N LEU A 70 8.67 -3.90 9.13
CA LEU A 70 8.26 -2.68 9.80
C LEU A 70 8.08 -2.86 11.32
N THR A 71 7.77 -4.06 11.80
CA THR A 71 7.66 -4.33 13.25
C THR A 71 9.02 -4.42 13.95
N LYS A 72 10.11 -4.53 13.19
CA LYS A 72 11.49 -4.70 13.69
C LYS A 72 12.33 -3.44 13.51
N VAL A 73 11.72 -2.32 13.16
CA VAL A 73 12.45 -1.06 12.97
C VAL A 73 13.01 -0.54 14.28
N ARG A 74 14.15 0.13 14.19
CA ARG A 74 14.82 0.83 15.28
C ARG A 74 15.32 2.18 14.77
N GLU A 75 15.72 3.04 15.69
CA GLU A 75 16.46 4.24 15.35
C GLU A 75 17.83 3.90 14.74
N PRO A 76 18.29 4.68 13.73
CA PRO A 76 19.66 4.58 13.23
C PRO A 76 20.67 4.97 14.31
N LEU A 77 21.82 4.31 14.31
CA LEU A 77 22.97 4.77 15.08
C LEU A 77 23.51 6.07 14.48
N PRO A 78 24.20 6.93 15.26
CA PRO A 78 24.77 8.17 14.74
C PRO A 78 25.66 7.98 13.51
N SER A 79 26.52 6.96 13.51
CA SER A 79 27.40 6.64 12.37
C SER A 79 26.64 6.17 11.13
N GLU A 80 25.58 5.38 11.31
CA GLU A 80 24.70 4.95 10.22
C GLU A 80 23.96 6.15 9.61
N ARG A 81 23.49 7.06 10.47
CA ARG A 81 22.83 8.29 10.07
C ARG A 81 23.78 9.19 9.27
N GLU A 82 24.99 9.43 9.79
CA GLU A 82 26.02 10.23 9.13
C GLU A 82 26.40 9.67 7.75
N ALA A 83 26.53 8.34 7.63
CA ALA A 83 26.86 7.69 6.36
C ALA A 83 25.79 7.93 5.27
N LEU A 84 24.50 7.86 5.60
CA LEU A 84 23.43 8.14 4.63
C LEU A 84 23.24 9.64 4.40
N LEU A 85 23.43 10.49 5.42
CA LEU A 85 23.42 11.95 5.23
C LEU A 85 24.48 12.38 4.20
N ALA A 86 25.68 11.79 4.25
CA ALA A 86 26.74 12.04 3.27
C ALA A 86 26.36 11.63 1.83
N LYS A 87 25.38 10.73 1.68
CA LYS A 87 24.80 10.30 0.40
C LYS A 87 23.56 11.11 -0.02
N GLY A 88 23.23 12.18 0.70
CA GLY A 88 22.10 13.07 0.40
C GLY A 88 20.76 12.62 0.94
N PHE A 89 20.72 11.63 1.84
CA PHE A 89 19.49 11.26 2.52
C PHE A 89 19.11 12.32 3.56
N VAL A 90 17.81 12.41 3.84
CA VAL A 90 17.23 13.10 4.99
C VAL A 90 16.50 12.08 5.84
N PHE A 91 16.42 12.34 7.15
CA PHE A 91 15.81 11.45 8.12
C PHE A 91 14.56 12.11 8.68
N LEU A 92 13.41 11.47 8.47
CA LEU A 92 12.09 12.03 8.74
C LEU A 92 11.42 11.21 9.83
N SER A 93 10.98 11.88 10.90
CA SER A 93 10.25 11.25 11.99
C SER A 93 8.81 10.94 11.57
N ILE A 94 8.37 9.73 11.89
CA ILE A 94 7.05 9.18 11.60
C ILE A 94 6.38 8.82 12.93
N GLU A 95 5.16 9.31 13.12
CA GLU A 95 4.33 8.98 14.27
C GLU A 95 3.49 7.73 14.00
N ALA A 96 3.08 7.05 15.07
CA ALA A 96 2.16 5.93 15.01
C ALA A 96 0.71 6.39 14.75
N LYS A 97 0.45 6.86 13.52
CA LYS A 97 -0.86 7.35 13.08
C LYS A 97 -1.30 6.68 11.78
N SER A 98 -2.59 6.33 11.70
CA SER A 98 -3.20 5.89 10.45
C SER A 98 -3.39 7.05 9.48
N LEU A 99 -3.54 6.73 8.18
CA LEU A 99 -3.75 7.75 7.15
C LEU A 99 -5.03 8.55 7.39
N SER A 100 -6.08 7.94 7.95
CA SER A 100 -7.32 8.64 8.27
C SER A 100 -7.14 9.73 9.33
N VAL A 101 -6.32 9.48 10.35
CA VAL A 101 -5.96 10.47 11.38
C VAL A 101 -5.12 11.59 10.77
N ILE A 102 -4.09 11.24 9.98
CA ILE A 102 -3.19 12.21 9.35
C ILE A 102 -3.97 13.19 8.45
N VAL A 103 -4.90 12.69 7.63
CA VAL A 103 -5.73 13.55 6.76
C VAL A 103 -6.71 14.40 7.56
N ALA A 104 -7.28 13.87 8.64
CA ALA A 104 -8.18 14.64 9.51
C ALA A 104 -7.45 15.79 10.24
N GLU A 105 -6.20 15.59 10.65
CA GLU A 105 -5.38 16.61 11.30
C GLU A 105 -4.84 17.68 10.33
N ASN A 106 -4.74 17.38 9.03
CA ASN A 106 -4.10 18.27 8.04
C ASN A 106 -4.98 18.48 6.78
N PRO A 107 -6.27 18.88 6.91
CA PRO A 107 -7.22 18.85 5.79
C PRO A 107 -6.85 19.75 4.60
N ASP A 108 -6.11 20.84 4.83
CA ASP A 108 -5.65 21.74 3.77
C ASP A 108 -4.43 21.24 3.00
N TYR A 109 -3.72 20.26 3.55
CA TYR A 109 -2.58 19.63 2.91
C TYR A 109 -3.00 18.63 1.83
N PHE A 110 -4.17 18.00 2.03
CA PHE A 110 -4.67 16.91 1.21
C PHE A 110 -5.75 17.36 0.22
N TRP A 111 -5.85 16.63 -0.89
CA TRP A 111 -6.85 16.90 -1.93
C TRP A 111 -8.29 16.81 -1.36
N ARG A 112 -9.23 17.51 -2.00
CA ARG A 112 -10.63 17.50 -1.55
C ARG A 112 -11.23 16.12 -1.77
N GLY A 113 -11.89 15.58 -0.73
CA GLY A 113 -12.56 14.27 -0.77
C GLY A 113 -11.70 13.10 -0.26
N GLU A 114 -10.44 13.35 0.09
CA GLU A 114 -9.52 12.33 0.63
C GLU A 114 -10.06 11.62 1.86
N SER A 115 -10.68 12.37 2.78
CA SER A 115 -11.25 11.81 4.00
C SER A 115 -12.28 10.70 3.69
N ASP A 116 -13.16 10.92 2.71
CA ASP A 116 -14.19 9.95 2.35
C ASP A 116 -13.59 8.75 1.59
N PHE A 117 -12.63 9.01 0.71
CA PHE A 117 -11.88 7.97 0.01
C PHE A 117 -11.19 7.01 0.98
N ILE A 118 -10.49 7.56 2.00
CA ILE A 118 -9.76 6.78 3.00
C ILE A 118 -10.72 6.03 3.93
N LYS A 119 -11.78 6.69 4.42
CA LYS A 119 -12.76 6.07 5.33
C LYS A 119 -13.44 4.83 4.74
N ALA A 120 -13.59 4.78 3.42
CA ALA A 120 -14.17 3.64 2.71
C ALA A 120 -13.21 2.43 2.58
N ARG A 121 -11.94 2.54 2.98
CA ARG A 121 -10.89 1.53 2.78
C ARG A 121 -10.21 1.16 4.10
N PHE A 122 -10.55 -0.01 4.65
CA PHE A 122 -10.10 -0.46 5.97
C PHE A 122 -8.57 -0.42 6.16
N GLN A 123 -7.79 -0.88 5.17
CA GLN A 123 -6.32 -0.84 5.29
C GLN A 123 -5.80 0.59 5.42
N LEU A 124 -6.33 1.55 4.66
CA LEU A 124 -5.91 2.95 4.77
C LEU A 124 -6.44 3.63 6.04
N ARG A 125 -7.65 3.25 6.46
CA ARG A 125 -8.32 3.85 7.61
C ARG A 125 -7.70 3.41 8.94
N ASP A 126 -7.43 2.11 9.08
CA ASP A 126 -7.19 1.47 10.37
C ASP A 126 -5.72 1.07 10.58
N TYR A 127 -4.95 0.82 9.51
CA TYR A 127 -3.54 0.46 9.66
C TYR A 127 -2.74 1.62 10.28
N THR A 128 -2.03 1.30 11.36
CA THR A 128 -1.15 2.24 12.07
C THR A 128 0.26 1.67 12.05
N PRO A 129 1.22 2.32 11.35
CA PRO A 129 2.62 1.91 11.38
C PRO A 129 3.22 2.16 12.77
N PRO A 130 4.32 1.50 13.16
CA PRO A 130 5.07 1.88 14.35
C PRO A 130 5.65 3.30 14.19
N ALA A 131 5.89 3.98 15.31
CA ALA A 131 6.69 5.19 15.29
C ALA A 131 8.13 4.84 14.90
N MET A 132 8.71 5.60 13.97
CA MET A 132 10.03 5.30 13.40
C MET A 132 10.66 6.53 12.76
N VAL A 133 11.95 6.44 12.45
CA VAL A 133 12.62 7.38 11.55
C VAL A 133 12.92 6.68 10.23
N VAL A 134 12.54 7.32 9.12
CA VAL A 134 12.79 6.84 7.76
C VAL A 134 13.79 7.72 7.04
N GLY A 135 14.75 7.10 6.35
CA GLY A 135 15.70 7.76 5.46
C GLY A 135 15.14 7.86 4.04
N MET A 136 15.10 9.06 3.46
CA MET A 136 14.70 9.26 2.06
C MET A 136 15.70 10.18 1.36
N ASN A 137 15.97 10.00 0.06
CA ASN A 137 16.85 10.89 -0.69
C ASN A 137 16.02 11.87 -1.55
N PRO A 138 15.88 13.16 -1.19
CA PRO A 138 15.01 14.08 -1.93
C PRO A 138 15.49 14.37 -3.36
N THR A 139 16.79 14.19 -3.64
CA THR A 139 17.37 14.41 -4.97
C THR A 139 17.25 13.18 -5.88
N GLN A 140 17.08 11.99 -5.30
CA GLN A 140 16.91 10.71 -5.98
C GLN A 140 15.78 9.92 -5.33
N LEU A 141 14.59 10.53 -5.26
CA LEU A 141 13.49 10.02 -4.44
C LEU A 141 12.84 8.75 -4.99
N ALA A 142 12.92 8.54 -6.30
CA ALA A 142 12.37 7.39 -6.99
C ALA A 142 13.45 6.67 -7.79
N ILE A 143 13.33 5.34 -7.91
CA ILE A 143 14.21 4.55 -8.77
C ILE A 143 13.94 4.93 -10.23
N GLU A 144 15.01 5.21 -10.98
CA GLU A 144 14.94 5.49 -12.41
C GLU A 144 14.29 4.32 -13.16
N ASP A 145 13.53 4.61 -14.21
CA ASP A 145 12.82 3.61 -15.02
C ASP A 145 11.87 2.65 -14.26
N SER A 146 11.42 3.03 -13.06
CA SER A 146 10.43 2.27 -12.28
C SER A 146 8.96 2.58 -12.63
N PHE A 147 8.72 3.45 -13.60
CA PHE A 147 7.37 3.80 -14.07
C PHE A 147 6.83 2.76 -15.04
N ASN A 148 5.51 2.69 -15.23
CA ASN A 148 4.86 1.67 -16.07
C ASN A 148 5.12 0.21 -15.62
N GLU A 149 5.60 0.00 -14.39
CA GLU A 149 5.83 -1.31 -13.81
C GLU A 149 4.74 -1.75 -12.81
N SER A 150 4.49 -3.06 -12.76
CA SER A 150 3.62 -3.65 -11.73
C SER A 150 4.15 -3.42 -10.30
N GLN A 151 3.29 -3.48 -9.29
CA GLN A 151 3.71 -3.37 -7.89
C GLN A 151 4.72 -4.47 -7.51
N ALA A 152 4.54 -5.70 -8.02
CA ALA A 152 5.48 -6.79 -7.79
C ALA A 152 6.88 -6.43 -8.29
N ARG A 153 6.96 -5.88 -9.52
CA ARG A 153 8.23 -5.43 -10.10
C ARG A 153 8.82 -4.24 -9.34
N GLN A 154 8.01 -3.29 -8.91
CA GLN A 154 8.48 -2.15 -8.11
C GLN A 154 9.06 -2.59 -6.75
N LEU A 155 8.48 -3.62 -6.11
CA LEU A 155 9.04 -4.23 -4.90
C LEU A 155 10.41 -4.87 -5.17
N GLU A 156 10.55 -5.65 -6.24
CA GLU A 156 11.84 -6.24 -6.64
C GLU A 156 12.91 -5.17 -6.92
N LEU A 157 12.53 -4.07 -7.57
CA LEU A 157 13.46 -2.97 -7.85
C LEU A 157 13.96 -2.33 -6.55
N ILE A 158 13.09 -2.16 -5.56
CA ILE A 158 13.48 -1.63 -4.24
C ILE A 158 14.40 -2.61 -3.49
N GLU A 159 14.14 -3.91 -3.55
CA GLU A 159 15.04 -4.91 -2.96
C GLU A 159 16.43 -4.91 -3.62
N LYS A 160 16.48 -4.82 -4.96
CA LYS A 160 17.75 -4.67 -5.69
C LYS A 160 18.47 -3.38 -5.30
N TYR A 161 17.73 -2.27 -5.19
CA TYR A 161 18.28 -1.00 -4.73
C TYR A 161 18.85 -1.12 -3.31
N SER A 162 18.14 -1.81 -2.39
CA SER A 162 18.62 -2.09 -1.03
C SER A 162 19.97 -2.81 -1.04
N ALA A 163 20.04 -3.95 -1.76
CA ALA A 163 21.22 -4.79 -1.82
C ALA A 163 22.44 -4.12 -2.49
N GLN A 164 22.19 -3.22 -3.45
CA GLN A 164 23.26 -2.59 -4.24
C GLN A 164 23.76 -1.27 -3.66
N HIS A 165 22.89 -0.48 -3.01
CA HIS A 165 23.21 0.91 -2.64
C HIS A 165 23.15 1.19 -1.14
N ILE A 166 22.44 0.37 -0.37
CA ILE A 166 22.19 0.60 1.06
C ILE A 166 22.95 -0.42 1.92
N GLU A 167 22.67 -1.70 1.75
CA GLU A 167 23.18 -2.77 2.60
C GLU A 167 24.72 -2.89 2.64
N PRO A 168 25.48 -2.67 1.53
CA PRO A 168 26.94 -2.78 1.55
C PRO A 168 27.63 -1.83 2.55
N ASP A 169 27.10 -0.62 2.71
CA ASP A 169 27.67 0.41 3.59
C ASP A 169 26.88 0.56 4.90
N SER A 170 25.74 -0.13 5.03
CA SER A 170 24.87 -0.10 6.19
C SER A 170 24.16 -1.45 6.37
N PRO A 171 24.86 -2.49 6.85
CA PRO A 171 24.31 -3.86 6.93
C PRO A 171 23.07 -4.02 7.82
N GLY A 172 22.82 -3.05 8.71
CA GLY A 172 21.61 -2.98 9.54
C GLY A 172 20.45 -2.22 8.92
N ALA A 173 20.59 -1.74 7.69
CA ALA A 173 19.60 -0.92 7.00
C ALA A 173 19.02 -1.67 5.79
N LYS A 174 17.75 -1.38 5.46
CA LYS A 174 17.10 -1.87 4.24
C LYS A 174 16.30 -0.76 3.57
N ALA A 175 16.33 -0.72 2.24
CA ALA A 175 15.34 0.04 1.48
C ALA A 175 14.06 -0.79 1.30
N ILE A 176 12.90 -0.19 1.60
CA ILE A 176 11.59 -0.83 1.49
C ILE A 176 10.55 0.10 0.84
N MET A 177 9.49 -0.49 0.31
CA MET A 177 8.27 0.23 -0.06
C MET A 177 7.46 0.49 1.21
N LEU A 178 7.05 1.74 1.43
CA LEU A 178 6.33 2.11 2.63
C LEU A 178 4.80 2.11 2.44
N PRO A 179 4.03 1.97 3.54
CA PRO A 179 2.62 2.30 3.55
C PRO A 179 2.38 3.79 3.23
N ALA A 180 1.21 4.09 2.67
CA ALA A 180 0.79 5.43 2.28
C ALA A 180 0.73 6.39 3.47
N SER A 181 0.40 5.91 4.67
CA SER A 181 0.45 6.71 5.91
C SER A 181 1.87 7.20 6.20
N VAL A 182 2.89 6.37 5.96
CA VAL A 182 4.28 6.73 6.22
C VAL A 182 4.79 7.72 5.16
N TYR A 183 4.49 7.49 3.87
CA TYR A 183 4.81 8.47 2.83
C TYR A 183 4.11 9.81 3.06
N ALA A 184 2.83 9.81 3.47
CA ALA A 184 2.10 11.03 3.79
C ALA A 184 2.78 11.84 4.91
N GLN A 185 3.19 11.16 5.98
CA GLN A 185 3.92 11.78 7.09
C GLN A 185 5.30 12.27 6.65
N ALA A 186 6.04 11.49 5.86
CA ALA A 186 7.35 11.90 5.35
C ALA A 186 7.26 13.22 4.56
N ASP A 187 6.27 13.34 3.67
CA ASP A 187 6.05 14.55 2.87
C ASP A 187 5.62 15.75 3.74
N LEU A 188 4.78 15.53 4.76
CA LEU A 188 4.40 16.55 5.74
C LEU A 188 5.59 17.02 6.59
N THR A 189 6.36 16.08 7.15
CA THR A 189 7.53 16.37 7.99
C THR A 189 8.57 17.12 7.18
N TYR A 190 8.87 16.67 5.96
CA TYR A 190 9.79 17.37 5.07
C TYR A 190 9.31 18.78 4.74
N ALA A 191 8.03 18.98 4.43
CA ALA A 191 7.49 20.32 4.18
C ALA A 191 7.59 21.24 5.40
N ARG A 192 7.45 20.72 6.62
CA ARG A 192 7.63 21.52 7.85
C ARG A 192 9.09 21.87 8.09
N GLU A 193 10.02 20.96 7.80
CA GLU A 193 11.46 21.15 8.00
C GLU A 193 12.14 21.96 6.88
N ARG A 194 11.50 22.10 5.71
CA ARG A 194 12.06 22.71 4.49
C ARG A 194 11.19 23.82 3.93
N ASP A 195 10.66 24.67 4.80
CA ASP A 195 9.93 25.90 4.43
C ASP A 195 8.82 25.67 3.37
N GLY A 196 8.10 24.56 3.49
CA GLY A 196 6.99 24.19 2.62
C GLY A 196 7.34 23.32 1.42
N GLU A 197 8.61 23.00 1.18
CA GLU A 197 9.05 22.15 0.06
C GLU A 197 8.37 20.76 0.10
N LYS A 198 8.00 20.22 -1.08
CA LYS A 198 7.30 18.94 -1.22
C LYS A 198 8.25 17.83 -1.68
N LEU A 199 8.13 16.64 -1.09
CA LEU A 199 8.89 15.46 -1.51
C LEU A 199 8.33 14.90 -2.83
N PHE A 200 7.06 14.49 -2.82
CA PHE A 200 6.45 13.81 -3.96
C PHE A 200 5.92 14.83 -4.96
N LYS A 201 6.77 15.42 -5.80
CA LYS A 201 6.38 16.45 -6.79
C LYS A 201 6.46 15.92 -8.22
N ASN A 202 5.39 16.04 -8.99
CA ASN A 202 5.25 15.59 -10.39
C ASN A 202 5.21 14.06 -10.59
N PHE A 203 4.93 13.30 -9.53
CA PHE A 203 4.76 11.86 -9.60
C PHE A 203 4.01 11.34 -8.36
N TYR A 204 3.69 10.06 -8.38
CA TYR A 204 3.09 9.33 -7.27
C TYR A 204 3.99 8.17 -6.81
N ALA A 205 4.22 8.07 -5.51
CA ALA A 205 4.86 6.92 -4.88
C ALA A 205 3.85 5.77 -4.80
N ARG A 206 4.23 4.59 -5.31
CA ARG A 206 3.46 3.37 -5.04
C ARG A 206 3.59 3.00 -3.57
N ALA A 207 2.47 2.82 -2.89
CA ALA A 207 2.44 2.39 -1.51
C ALA A 207 2.27 0.86 -1.38
N LEU A 208 2.62 0.37 -0.19
CA LEU A 208 2.47 -1.03 0.17
C LEU A 208 1.00 -1.46 0.29
N ASP A 209 0.11 -0.53 0.66
CA ASP A 209 -1.29 -0.82 1.00
C ASP A 209 -2.13 -1.27 -0.19
N GLN A 210 -2.98 -2.26 0.05
CA GLN A 210 -4.09 -2.58 -0.84
C GLN A 210 -5.30 -1.72 -0.47
N SER A 211 -5.86 -1.07 -1.47
CA SER A 211 -7.02 -0.22 -1.29
C SER A 211 -8.33 -1.01 -1.39
N LEU A 212 -8.45 -1.91 -2.38
CA LEU A 212 -9.60 -2.81 -2.53
C LEU A 212 -9.26 -3.93 -3.54
N GLY A 213 -9.39 -5.20 -3.17
CA GLY A 213 -9.18 -6.32 -4.10
C GLY A 213 -7.83 -6.25 -4.82
N GLN A 214 -7.85 -6.05 -6.14
CA GLN A 214 -6.65 -5.92 -6.97
C GLN A 214 -6.06 -4.51 -7.04
N TYR A 215 -6.66 -3.52 -6.37
CA TYR A 215 -6.23 -2.13 -6.41
C TYR A 215 -5.29 -1.80 -5.27
N VAL A 216 -4.18 -1.15 -5.59
CA VAL A 216 -3.14 -0.69 -4.66
C VAL A 216 -3.15 0.83 -4.55
N THR A 217 -2.62 1.32 -3.45
CA THR A 217 -2.59 2.75 -3.15
C THR A 217 -1.34 3.40 -3.74
N PHE A 218 -1.47 4.65 -4.17
CA PHE A 218 -0.33 5.50 -4.47
C PHE A 218 -0.62 6.93 -4.02
N ILE A 219 0.44 7.65 -3.69
CA ILE A 219 0.36 8.94 -3.02
C ILE A 219 1.34 9.93 -3.64
N GLY A 220 0.90 11.16 -3.89
CA GLY A 220 1.71 12.16 -4.58
C GLY A 220 0.87 13.30 -5.14
N ARG A 221 1.40 13.97 -6.15
CA ARG A 221 0.77 15.12 -6.80
C ARG A 221 1.31 15.30 -8.21
N ASP A 222 0.40 15.66 -9.12
CA ASP A 222 0.72 15.94 -10.52
C ASP A 222 1.61 17.18 -10.69
N GLU A 223 1.47 18.18 -9.82
CA GLU A 223 2.28 19.42 -9.82
C GLU A 223 2.76 19.77 -8.41
N PRO A 224 3.87 20.54 -8.26
CA PRO A 224 4.46 20.82 -6.94
C PRO A 224 3.59 21.69 -6.03
N ASN A 225 2.74 22.53 -6.62
CA ASN A 225 1.79 23.42 -5.95
C ASN A 225 0.46 22.73 -5.58
N TYR A 226 0.24 21.48 -6.01
CA TYR A 226 -0.99 20.76 -5.72
C TYR A 226 -0.96 20.15 -4.31
N ARG A 227 -2.17 19.97 -3.76
CA ARG A 227 -2.38 19.23 -2.51
C ARG A 227 -2.00 17.77 -2.71
N LEU A 228 -1.57 17.12 -1.62
CA LEU A 228 -1.22 15.70 -1.65
C LEU A 228 -2.49 14.86 -1.89
N ASP A 229 -2.41 13.91 -2.81
CA ASP A 229 -3.54 13.10 -3.26
C ASP A 229 -3.22 11.61 -3.04
N VAL A 230 -4.21 10.85 -2.58
CA VAL A 230 -4.15 9.40 -2.35
C VAL A 230 -5.16 8.73 -3.26
N ARG A 231 -4.67 7.89 -4.16
CA ARG A 231 -5.50 7.23 -5.17
C ARG A 231 -5.31 5.72 -5.18
N SER A 232 -6.22 5.05 -5.88
CA SER A 232 -6.23 3.60 -6.12
C SER A 232 -6.05 3.31 -7.61
N TRP A 233 -5.26 2.28 -7.93
CA TRP A 233 -5.08 1.78 -9.29
C TRP A 233 -4.73 0.30 -9.26
N LEU A 234 -4.83 -0.38 -10.41
CA LEU A 234 -4.55 -1.80 -10.51
C LEU A 234 -3.10 -2.08 -10.08
N ALA A 235 -2.90 -3.13 -9.27
CA ALA A 235 -1.59 -3.57 -8.80
C ALA A 235 -0.65 -3.93 -9.95
N ASP A 236 -1.21 -4.44 -11.05
CA ASP A 236 -0.46 -4.96 -12.19
C ASP A 236 -0.32 -3.93 -13.33
N ASP A 237 -0.87 -2.72 -13.14
CA ASP A 237 -0.71 -1.60 -14.08
C ASP A 237 0.14 -0.49 -13.48
N GLY A 238 1.23 -0.21 -14.18
CA GLY A 238 2.30 0.63 -13.69
C GLY A 238 2.20 2.11 -13.97
N ARG A 239 1.16 2.59 -14.69
CA ARG A 239 0.82 4.01 -14.97
C ARG A 239 2.00 5.00 -14.99
N SER A 240 2.21 5.71 -16.10
CA SER A 240 3.41 6.54 -16.36
C SER A 240 3.89 7.53 -15.27
N VAL A 241 3.03 7.92 -14.33
CA VAL A 241 3.34 8.83 -13.23
C VAL A 241 3.60 8.14 -11.89
N VAL A 242 3.50 6.81 -11.80
CA VAL A 242 3.66 6.04 -10.57
C VAL A 242 5.03 5.36 -10.53
N ARG A 243 5.81 5.63 -9.49
CA ARG A 243 7.20 5.18 -9.37
C ARG A 243 7.45 4.38 -8.09
N ALA A 244 8.51 3.58 -8.10
CA ALA A 244 9.04 2.93 -6.91
C ALA A 244 9.87 3.93 -6.10
N VAL A 245 9.46 4.17 -4.85
CA VAL A 245 10.14 5.09 -3.93
C VAL A 245 10.78 4.28 -2.80
N PRO A 246 12.09 4.04 -2.83
CA PRO A 246 12.77 3.38 -1.74
C PRO A 246 12.84 4.29 -0.53
N ALA A 247 12.50 3.77 0.65
CA ALA A 247 12.78 4.42 1.92
C ALA A 247 13.63 3.50 2.80
N VAL A 248 14.67 4.06 3.39
CA VAL A 248 15.62 3.33 4.22
C VAL A 248 15.11 3.26 5.65
N VAL A 249 15.01 2.04 6.18
CA VAL A 249 14.72 1.76 7.59
C VAL A 249 15.87 0.97 8.21
N PHE A 250 16.03 1.08 9.52
CA PHE A 250 17.06 0.37 10.28
C PHE A 250 16.42 -0.74 11.09
N LEU A 251 16.97 -1.95 11.02
CA LEU A 251 16.38 -3.14 11.61
C LEU A 251 17.12 -3.55 12.88
N GLN A 252 16.37 -4.10 13.83
CA GLN A 252 16.92 -4.86 14.96
C GLN A 252 17.70 -6.08 14.42
N LYS A 253 18.85 -6.37 15.03
CA LYS A 253 19.68 -7.54 14.70
C LYS A 253 19.05 -8.82 15.25
#